data_AF-A0A9W9YSZ9-F1
#
_entry.id   AF-A0A9W9YSZ9-F1
#
_cell.length_a   1.000
_cell.length_b   1.000
_cell.length_c   1.000
_cell.angle_alpha   90.00
_cell.angle_beta   90.00
_cell.angle_gamma   90.00
#
_symmetry.space_group_name_H-M   'P 1'
#
loop_
_entity.id
_entity.type
_entity.pdbx_description
1 polymer ?
#
loop_
_entity_poly.entity_id
_entity_poly.type
_entity_poly.pdbx_seq_one_letter_code
_entity_poly.pdbx_strand_id
1 'polypeptide(L)'
;MESEPEPEEMESGMFVCQTPQLLDFVKQINHTSQCATPGCKGILVVSTVQPTGLGGSLNATFVCDDCKIRTIQFQGSAMVEGSRRTVVGLALSVAFLITGHGFAKYDRTLRQCLGISCLSKNRYYDMIKLVYPHITDILDEMCEEEKERIKELDDDELGNWKRAVVTSDGVWHTRGFFSKNGTFIIKHYMSGGLLWYGHKCMKGF
;
A
#
# COMPACT_ATOMS: atom_id res chain seq x y z
N MET A 1 11.64 41.97 23.09
CA MET A 1 12.38 40.72 22.90
C MET A 1 11.39 39.80 22.22
N GLU A 2 11.35 39.83 20.90
CA GLU A 2 10.44 38.97 20.12
C GLU A 2 10.95 37.54 20.26
N SER A 3 10.12 36.65 20.79
CA SER A 3 10.38 35.21 20.85
C SER A 3 10.47 34.69 19.42
N GLU A 4 11.59 34.07 19.06
CA GLU A 4 11.69 33.32 17.81
C GLU A 4 10.56 32.28 17.76
N PRO A 5 9.83 32.15 16.65
CA PRO A 5 8.78 31.15 16.54
C PRO A 5 9.39 29.75 16.66
N GLU A 6 8.83 28.93 17.55
CA GLU A 6 9.23 27.52 17.65
C GLU A 6 8.96 26.82 16.31
N PRO A 7 9.90 26.01 15.81
CA PRO A 7 9.71 25.30 14.55
C PRO A 7 8.55 24.31 14.70
N GLU A 8 7.53 24.43 13.84
CA GLU A 8 6.48 23.42 13.73
C GLU A 8 7.09 22.09 13.27
N GLU A 9 6.94 21.04 14.07
CA GLU A 9 7.32 19.69 13.68
C GLU A 9 6.34 19.15 12.64
N MET A 10 6.85 18.82 11.45
CA MET A 10 6.04 18.21 10.39
C MET A 10 5.72 16.74 10.76
N GLU A 11 4.43 16.40 10.83
CA GLU A 11 3.99 15.03 11.09
C GLU A 11 4.48 14.04 10.03
N SER A 12 4.70 12.79 10.44
CA SER A 12 5.15 11.72 9.54
C SER A 12 4.05 11.36 8.54
N GLY A 13 4.32 11.53 7.24
CA GLY A 13 3.38 11.27 6.16
C GLY A 13 4.02 10.70 4.90
N MET A 14 3.21 10.09 4.04
CA MET A 14 3.63 9.64 2.70
C MET A 14 3.38 10.75 1.67
N PHE A 15 4.41 11.12 0.92
CA PHE A 15 4.34 12.16 -0.11
C PHE A 15 4.67 11.60 -1.50
N VAL A 16 3.77 11.79 -2.46
CA VAL A 16 3.98 11.43 -3.87
C VAL A 16 4.06 12.72 -4.67
N CYS A 17 5.17 12.91 -5.39
CA CYS A 17 5.39 14.10 -6.23
C CYS A 17 5.93 13.75 -7.60
N GLN A 18 5.76 14.67 -8.55
CA GLN A 18 6.43 14.61 -9.84
C GLN A 18 7.86 15.16 -9.72
N THR A 19 8.81 14.56 -10.42
CA THR A 19 10.23 15.00 -10.40
C THR A 19 10.43 16.51 -10.67
N PRO A 20 9.69 17.17 -11.57
CA PRO A 20 9.81 18.62 -11.76
C PRO A 20 9.52 19.44 -10.50
N GLN A 21 8.58 19.00 -9.64
CA GLN A 21 8.24 19.70 -8.40
C GLN A 21 9.40 19.67 -7.40
N LEU A 22 10.14 18.55 -7.34
CA LEU A 22 11.37 18.47 -6.54
C LEU A 22 12.42 19.46 -7.05
N LEU A 23 12.56 19.60 -8.37
CA LEU A 23 13.50 20.56 -8.97
C LEU A 23 13.08 22.01 -8.71
N ASP A 24 11.77 22.30 -8.78
CA ASP A 24 11.26 23.63 -8.49
C ASP A 24 11.43 24.00 -7.01
N PHE A 25 11.27 23.04 -6.10
CA PHE A 25 11.63 23.22 -4.69
C PHE A 25 13.11 23.54 -4.50
N VAL A 26 14.00 22.82 -5.17
CA VAL A 26 15.46 23.09 -5.12
C VAL A 26 15.80 24.47 -5.71
N LYS A 27 15.13 24.89 -6.79
CA LYS A 27 15.27 26.25 -7.32
C LYS A 27 14.85 27.31 -6.30
N GLN A 28 13.74 27.09 -5.59
CA GLN A 28 13.29 28.00 -4.52
C GLN A 28 14.34 28.10 -3.41
N ILE A 29 14.95 26.99 -3.00
CA ILE A 29 16.07 27.01 -2.05
C ILE A 29 17.24 27.84 -2.59
N ASN A 30 17.61 27.66 -3.86
CA ASN A 30 18.70 28.40 -4.48
C ASN A 30 18.42 29.92 -4.61
N HIS A 31 17.16 30.36 -4.56
CA HIS A 31 16.82 31.78 -4.54
C HIS A 31 17.08 32.44 -3.18
N THR A 32 17.02 31.68 -2.09
CA THR A 32 17.18 32.20 -0.72
C THR A 32 18.52 31.84 -0.09
N SER A 33 19.19 30.80 -0.59
CA SER A 33 20.32 30.15 0.08
C SER A 33 21.45 29.84 -0.88
N GLN A 34 22.69 29.98 -0.41
CA GLN A 34 23.92 29.61 -1.13
C GLN A 34 24.68 28.52 -0.38
N CYS A 35 25.74 28.00 -0.99
CA CYS A 35 26.61 27.02 -0.36
C CYS A 35 27.19 27.54 0.96
N ALA A 36 26.99 26.78 2.05
CA ALA A 36 27.53 27.10 3.37
C ALA A 36 29.05 26.84 3.52
N THR A 37 29.80 26.74 2.43
CA THR A 37 31.27 26.59 2.47
C THR A 37 31.91 27.98 2.42
N PRO A 38 32.84 28.32 3.34
CA PRO A 38 33.46 29.65 3.35
C PRO A 38 34.08 30.02 1.99
N GLY A 39 33.70 31.19 1.45
CA GLY A 39 34.20 31.69 0.17
C GLY A 39 33.56 31.07 -1.09
N CYS A 40 32.68 30.07 -0.93
CA CYS A 40 31.95 29.45 -2.03
C CYS A 40 30.70 30.27 -2.38
N LYS A 41 30.47 30.50 -3.67
CA LYS A 41 29.25 31.19 -4.16
C LYS A 41 28.32 30.27 -4.95
N GLY A 42 28.63 28.98 -4.97
CA GLY A 42 27.86 28.00 -5.71
C GLY A 42 26.49 27.72 -5.12
N ILE A 43 25.65 27.13 -5.96
CA ILE A 43 24.27 26.74 -5.67
C ILE A 43 24.11 25.23 -5.76
N LEU A 44 22.97 24.73 -5.28
CA LEU A 44 22.67 23.32 -5.32
C LEU A 44 22.18 22.92 -6.72
N VAL A 45 22.94 22.08 -7.43
CA VAL A 45 22.58 21.56 -8.75
C VAL A 45 22.47 20.04 -8.73
N VAL A 46 21.63 19.49 -9.59
CA VAL A 46 21.55 18.03 -9.78
C VAL A 46 22.87 17.53 -10.36
N SER A 47 23.48 16.56 -9.69
CA SER A 47 24.68 15.85 -10.16
C SER A 47 24.31 14.52 -10.80
N THR A 48 23.46 13.74 -10.12
CA THR A 48 23.09 12.40 -10.58
C THR A 48 21.62 12.16 -10.30
N VAL A 49 20.90 11.63 -11.29
CA VAL A 49 19.56 11.10 -11.10
C VAL A 49 19.61 9.61 -11.42
N GLN A 50 19.24 8.80 -10.44
CA GLN A 50 19.16 7.36 -10.57
C GLN A 50 17.69 6.97 -10.45
N PRO A 51 16.99 6.71 -11.57
CA PRO A 51 15.67 6.13 -11.51
C PRO A 51 15.77 4.72 -10.91
N THR A 52 14.79 4.35 -10.09
CA THR A 52 14.61 3.00 -9.59
C THR A 52 13.37 2.37 -10.24
N GLY A 53 13.45 1.08 -10.55
CA GLY A 53 12.41 0.39 -11.34
C GLY A 53 12.32 0.91 -12.78
N LEU A 54 11.10 1.05 -13.31
CA LEU A 54 10.79 1.67 -14.61
C LEU A 54 10.58 3.19 -14.48
N GLY A 55 11.16 3.80 -13.43
CA GLY A 55 11.10 5.26 -13.21
C GLY A 55 10.02 5.73 -12.24
N GLY A 56 9.43 4.84 -11.43
CA GLY A 56 8.42 5.24 -10.44
C GLY A 56 8.97 5.76 -9.10
N SER A 57 10.25 5.54 -8.81
CA SER A 57 10.96 6.18 -7.71
C SER A 57 12.32 6.66 -8.23
N LEU A 58 12.92 7.62 -7.55
CA LEU A 58 14.18 8.23 -7.95
C LEU A 58 15.04 8.52 -6.74
N ASN A 59 16.34 8.34 -6.92
CA ASN A 59 17.35 8.90 -6.05
C ASN A 59 18.04 10.03 -6.79
N ALA A 60 18.08 11.21 -6.20
CA ALA A 60 18.75 12.37 -6.77
C ALA A 60 19.87 12.82 -5.84
N THR A 61 21.07 12.97 -6.41
CA THR A 61 22.22 13.53 -5.73
C THR A 61 22.39 14.96 -6.21
N PHE A 62 22.42 15.89 -5.28
CA PHE A 62 22.66 17.29 -5.52
C PHE A 62 24.03 17.68 -4.99
N VAL A 63 24.76 18.51 -5.73
CA VAL A 63 26.08 18.99 -5.36
C VAL A 63 26.16 20.50 -5.53
N CYS A 64 27.10 21.13 -4.84
CA CYS A 64 27.48 22.50 -5.13
C CYS A 64 28.21 22.55 -6.49
N ASP A 65 27.79 23.45 -7.39
CA ASP A 65 28.41 23.62 -8.71
C ASP A 65 29.83 24.25 -8.66
N ASP A 66 30.12 25.00 -7.60
CA ASP A 66 31.41 25.64 -7.35
C ASP A 66 32.37 24.71 -6.58
N CYS A 67 32.15 24.54 -5.27
CA CYS A 67 33.11 23.82 -4.43
C CYS A 67 33.06 22.29 -4.58
N LYS A 68 31.94 21.72 -5.04
CA LYS A 68 31.69 20.27 -5.17
C LYS A 68 31.87 19.42 -3.90
N ILE A 69 32.20 20.03 -2.76
CA ILE A 69 32.43 19.36 -1.48
C ILE A 69 31.11 18.97 -0.82
N ARG A 70 30.10 19.83 -0.90
CA ARG A 70 28.79 19.56 -0.30
C ARG A 70 27.91 18.76 -1.24
N THR A 71 27.41 17.65 -0.73
CA THR A 71 26.51 16.73 -1.43
C THR A 71 25.28 16.48 -0.57
N ILE A 72 24.10 16.57 -1.18
CA ILE A 72 22.80 16.28 -0.55
C ILE A 72 22.13 15.16 -1.35
N GLN A 73 21.54 14.18 -0.66
CA GLN A 73 20.84 13.07 -1.30
C GLN A 73 19.35 13.14 -1.00
N PHE A 74 18.55 13.06 -2.07
CA PHE A 74 17.12 12.81 -1.99
C PHE A 74 16.88 11.34 -2.33
N GLN A 75 16.16 10.64 -1.44
CA GLN A 75 15.73 9.25 -1.64
C GLN A 75 14.21 9.20 -1.71
N GLY A 76 13.66 8.85 -2.87
CA GLY A 76 12.20 8.77 -3.09
C GLY A 76 11.51 7.64 -2.33
N SER A 77 12.25 6.78 -1.64
CA SER A 77 11.71 5.76 -0.75
C SER A 77 12.65 5.58 0.44
N ALA A 78 12.24 6.05 1.62
CA ALA A 78 13.00 5.85 2.86
C ALA A 78 12.84 4.42 3.38
N MET A 79 13.91 3.90 3.97
CA MET A 79 13.86 2.71 4.82
C MET A 79 13.39 3.13 6.21
N VAL A 80 12.68 2.25 6.92
CA VAL A 80 12.35 2.51 8.34
C VAL A 80 13.64 2.54 9.13
N GLU A 81 13.84 3.57 9.95
CA GLU A 81 15.06 3.73 10.74
C GLU A 81 15.32 2.48 11.61
N GLY A 82 16.57 2.02 11.63
CA GLY A 82 16.97 0.78 12.32
C GLY A 82 16.47 -0.51 11.65
N SER A 83 15.86 -0.44 10.47
CA SER A 83 15.27 -1.59 9.78
C SER A 83 15.71 -1.72 8.33
N ARG A 84 15.73 -2.97 7.83
CA ARG A 84 15.76 -3.25 6.39
C ARG A 84 14.36 -3.30 5.75
N ARG A 85 13.34 -2.76 6.43
CA ARG A 85 11.93 -2.85 6.03
C ARG A 85 11.42 -1.49 5.59
N THR A 86 10.52 -1.48 4.62
CA THR A 86 9.72 -0.31 4.26
C THR A 86 8.33 -0.50 4.86
N VAL A 87 7.85 0.41 5.74
CA VAL A 87 6.45 0.41 6.22
C VAL A 87 5.49 0.46 5.04
N VAL A 88 5.84 1.28 4.05
CA VAL A 88 5.15 1.40 2.76
C VAL A 88 5.02 0.05 2.05
N GLY A 89 6.07 -0.79 2.08
CA GLY A 89 6.04 -2.10 1.43
C GLY A 89 5.05 -3.08 2.05
N LEU A 90 4.79 -2.98 3.35
CA LEU A 90 3.77 -3.76 4.06
C LEU A 90 2.37 -3.21 3.82
N ALA A 91 2.16 -1.89 3.94
CA ALA A 91 0.86 -1.28 3.67
C ALA A 91 0.40 -1.56 2.23
N LEU A 92 1.31 -1.43 1.26
CA LEU A 92 1.03 -1.76 -0.13
C LEU A 92 0.84 -3.26 -0.34
N SER A 93 1.50 -4.15 0.41
CA SER A 93 1.26 -5.59 0.25
C SER A 93 -0.15 -6.00 0.70
N VAL A 94 -0.66 -5.39 1.77
CA VAL A 94 -2.05 -5.56 2.22
C VAL A 94 -3.03 -4.99 1.18
N ALA A 95 -2.77 -3.79 0.65
CA ALA A 95 -3.61 -3.19 -0.39
C ALA A 95 -3.70 -4.04 -1.67
N PHE A 96 -2.56 -4.60 -2.11
CA PHE A 96 -2.54 -5.54 -3.24
C PHE A 96 -3.32 -6.82 -2.93
N LEU A 97 -3.22 -7.36 -1.71
CA LEU A 97 -3.98 -8.53 -1.30
C LEU A 97 -5.50 -8.28 -1.36
N ILE A 98 -5.98 -7.18 -0.77
CA ILE A 98 -7.41 -6.82 -0.71
C ILE A 98 -7.98 -6.57 -2.12
N THR A 99 -7.17 -6.04 -3.04
CA THR A 99 -7.55 -5.83 -4.45
C THR A 99 -7.43 -7.09 -5.32
N GLY A 100 -7.22 -8.26 -4.72
CA GLY A 100 -7.15 -9.54 -5.43
C GLY A 100 -5.87 -9.73 -6.25
N HIS A 101 -4.79 -9.04 -5.89
CA HIS A 101 -3.48 -9.17 -6.53
C HIS A 101 -2.53 -10.00 -5.67
N GLY A 102 -2.03 -11.10 -6.25
CA GLY A 102 -1.03 -11.94 -5.60
C GLY A 102 0.40 -11.38 -5.73
N PHE A 103 1.34 -12.05 -5.06
CA PHE A 103 2.76 -11.68 -5.00
C PHE A 103 3.38 -11.30 -6.35
N ALA A 104 3.06 -12.02 -7.44
CA ALA A 104 3.64 -11.74 -8.76
C ALA A 104 3.28 -10.35 -9.30
N LYS A 105 2.03 -9.89 -9.08
CA LYS A 105 1.60 -8.53 -9.48
C LYS A 105 2.16 -7.49 -8.52
N TYR A 106 2.21 -7.79 -7.23
CA TYR A 106 2.83 -6.95 -6.21
C TYR A 106 4.32 -6.68 -6.51
N ASP A 107 5.13 -7.73 -6.68
CA ASP A 107 6.57 -7.61 -6.96
C ASP A 107 6.81 -6.92 -8.31
N ARG A 108 6.06 -7.29 -9.36
CA ARG A 108 6.16 -6.61 -10.65
C ARG A 108 5.86 -5.12 -10.54
N THR A 109 4.74 -4.76 -9.92
CA THR A 109 4.31 -3.35 -9.88
C THR A 109 5.24 -2.53 -9.01
N LEU A 110 5.51 -2.96 -7.80
CA LEU A 110 6.27 -2.16 -6.85
C LEU A 110 7.77 -2.20 -7.14
N ARG A 111 8.36 -3.39 -7.35
CA ARG A 111 9.81 -3.52 -7.56
C ARG A 111 10.20 -3.18 -8.99
N GLN A 112 9.52 -3.75 -9.98
CA GLN A 112 9.92 -3.57 -11.37
C GLN A 112 9.42 -2.24 -11.91
N CYS A 113 8.13 -1.89 -11.75
CA CYS A 113 7.62 -0.62 -12.29
C CYS A 113 8.00 0.57 -11.40
N LEU A 114 7.77 0.50 -10.09
CA LEU A 114 7.93 1.65 -9.20
C LEU A 114 9.31 1.75 -8.53
N GLY A 115 10.15 0.72 -8.59
CA GLY A 115 11.45 0.73 -7.92
C GLY A 115 11.40 0.71 -6.39
N ILE A 116 10.22 0.45 -5.82
CA ILE A 116 9.98 0.39 -4.38
C ILE A 116 10.43 -0.97 -3.85
N SER A 117 11.19 -0.95 -2.75
CA SER A 117 11.60 -2.19 -2.07
C SER A 117 10.38 -2.95 -1.55
N CYS A 118 10.30 -4.23 -1.87
CA CYS A 118 9.17 -5.11 -1.61
C CYS A 118 9.49 -6.16 -0.55
N LEU A 119 8.44 -6.71 0.07
CA LEU A 119 8.56 -7.94 0.86
C LEU A 119 9.08 -9.07 -0.03
N SER A 120 9.97 -9.90 0.50
CA SER A 120 10.32 -11.16 -0.18
C SER A 120 9.09 -12.07 -0.25
N LYS A 121 9.09 -13.02 -1.19
CA LYS A 121 7.98 -13.96 -1.39
C LYS A 121 7.53 -14.63 -0.07
N ASN A 122 8.46 -15.15 0.72
CA ASN A 122 8.14 -15.81 1.99
C ASN A 122 7.50 -14.84 2.99
N ARG A 123 8.05 -13.62 3.10
CA ARG A 123 7.50 -12.58 3.98
C ARG A 123 6.13 -12.09 3.51
N TYR A 124 5.86 -12.10 2.21
CA TYR A 124 4.54 -11.81 1.67
C TYR A 124 3.53 -12.87 2.14
N TYR A 125 3.87 -14.16 2.11
CA TYR A 125 3.00 -15.20 2.66
C TYR A 125 2.86 -15.12 4.18
N ASP A 126 3.90 -14.74 4.91
CA ASP A 126 3.79 -14.48 6.35
C ASP A 126 2.82 -13.32 6.63
N MET A 127 2.85 -12.26 5.81
CA MET A 127 1.86 -11.17 5.88
C MET A 127 0.44 -11.70 5.65
N ILE A 128 0.21 -12.54 4.65
CA ILE A 128 -1.12 -13.12 4.41
C ILE A 128 -1.61 -13.87 5.66
N LYS A 129 -0.74 -14.64 6.32
CA LYS A 129 -1.09 -15.36 7.56
C LYS A 129 -1.43 -14.41 8.70
N LEU A 130 -0.73 -13.29 8.80
CA LEU A 130 -1.00 -12.25 9.82
C LEU A 130 -2.33 -11.55 9.57
N VAL A 131 -2.67 -11.27 8.32
CA VAL A 131 -3.89 -10.55 7.95
C VAL A 131 -5.12 -11.46 7.92
N TYR A 132 -4.94 -12.75 7.65
CA TYR A 132 -6.01 -13.75 7.57
C TYR A 132 -7.01 -13.70 8.74
N PRO A 133 -6.60 -13.80 10.03
CA PRO A 133 -7.56 -13.76 11.14
C PRO A 133 -8.38 -12.47 11.15
N HIS A 134 -7.77 -11.31 10.88
CA HIS A 134 -8.49 -10.04 10.85
C HIS A 134 -9.51 -9.96 9.71
N ILE A 135 -9.20 -10.52 8.54
CA ILE A 135 -10.17 -10.61 7.43
C ILE A 135 -11.31 -11.57 7.80
N THR A 136 -10.99 -12.71 8.43
CA THR A 136 -12.00 -13.66 8.91
C THR A 136 -12.95 -13.01 9.90
N ASP A 137 -12.42 -12.29 10.90
CA ASP A 137 -13.22 -11.59 11.90
C ASP A 137 -14.19 -10.58 11.24
N ILE A 138 -13.71 -9.79 10.28
CA ILE A 138 -14.54 -8.84 9.52
C ILE A 138 -15.63 -9.58 8.73
N LEU A 139 -15.30 -10.68 8.05
CA LEU A 139 -16.27 -11.43 7.26
C LEU A 139 -17.31 -12.13 8.15
N ASP A 140 -16.91 -12.63 9.31
CA ASP A 140 -17.79 -13.25 10.29
C ASP A 140 -18.75 -12.21 10.89
N GLU A 141 -18.24 -11.03 11.26
CA GLU A 141 -19.05 -9.89 11.70
C GLU A 141 -20.08 -9.50 10.63
N MET A 142 -19.65 -9.29 9.39
CA MET A 142 -20.55 -9.00 8.27
C MET A 142 -21.62 -10.07 8.05
N CYS A 143 -21.30 -11.35 8.29
CA CYS A 143 -22.26 -12.44 8.17
C CYS A 143 -23.28 -12.42 9.30
N GLU A 144 -22.85 -12.23 10.54
CA GLU A 144 -23.75 -12.20 11.69
C GLU A 144 -24.64 -10.97 11.69
N GLU A 145 -24.10 -9.80 11.36
CA GLU A 145 -24.89 -8.56 11.20
C GLU A 145 -26.03 -8.75 10.20
N GLU A 146 -25.73 -9.31 9.02
CA GLU A 146 -26.75 -9.52 8.00
C GLU A 146 -27.77 -10.58 8.42
N LYS A 147 -27.34 -11.66 9.11
CA LYS A 147 -28.25 -12.68 9.63
C LYS A 147 -29.21 -12.11 10.68
N GLU A 148 -28.73 -11.28 11.60
CA GLU A 148 -29.59 -10.62 12.59
C GLU A 148 -30.56 -9.65 11.89
N ARG A 149 -30.06 -8.84 10.94
CA ARG A 149 -30.90 -7.92 10.17
C ARG A 149 -32.06 -8.63 9.46
N ILE A 150 -31.84 -9.79 8.85
CA ILE A 150 -32.93 -10.54 8.18
C ILE A 150 -33.88 -11.26 9.14
N LYS A 151 -33.47 -11.49 10.40
CA LYS A 151 -34.35 -12.03 11.45
C LYS A 151 -35.28 -10.97 12.03
N GLU A 152 -34.90 -9.70 11.97
CA GLU A 152 -35.73 -8.57 12.41
C GLU A 152 -36.83 -8.20 11.41
N LEU A 153 -36.72 -8.66 10.15
CA LEU A 153 -37.75 -8.45 9.13
C LEU A 153 -39.03 -9.23 9.47
N ASP A 154 -40.18 -8.66 9.07
CA ASP A 154 -41.49 -9.28 9.30
C ASP A 154 -41.62 -10.63 8.58
N ASP A 155 -42.29 -11.59 9.20
CA ASP A 155 -42.50 -12.95 8.69
C ASP A 155 -43.23 -13.00 7.33
N ASP A 156 -44.00 -11.97 7.00
CA ASP A 156 -44.69 -11.84 5.72
C ASP A 156 -43.81 -11.22 4.61
N GLU A 157 -42.67 -10.62 4.97
CA GLU A 157 -41.75 -9.96 4.03
C GLU A 157 -40.88 -10.96 3.24
N LEU A 158 -40.83 -10.81 1.91
CA LEU A 158 -39.95 -11.65 1.09
C LEU A 158 -38.48 -11.31 1.36
N GLY A 159 -37.67 -12.31 1.72
CA GLY A 159 -36.27 -12.10 2.11
C GLY A 159 -36.03 -12.07 3.63
N ASN A 160 -37.07 -12.22 4.46
CA ASN A 160 -36.89 -12.46 5.89
C ASN A 160 -36.23 -13.82 6.17
N TRP A 161 -35.88 -14.09 7.43
CA TRP A 161 -35.25 -15.34 7.86
C TRP A 161 -36.03 -16.62 7.47
N LYS A 162 -37.37 -16.61 7.55
CA LYS A 162 -38.23 -17.76 7.20
C LYS A 162 -38.43 -17.93 5.70
N ARG A 163 -38.33 -16.83 4.94
CA ARG A 163 -38.59 -16.75 3.49
C ARG A 163 -37.37 -16.16 2.77
N ALA A 164 -36.18 -16.60 3.18
CA ALA A 164 -34.92 -16.04 2.73
C ALA A 164 -34.73 -16.29 1.23
N VAL A 165 -34.44 -15.22 0.48
CA VAL A 165 -34.04 -15.32 -0.92
C VAL A 165 -32.54 -15.14 -0.97
N VAL A 166 -31.83 -16.20 -1.34
CA VAL A 166 -30.37 -16.21 -1.36
C VAL A 166 -29.85 -16.43 -2.77
N THR A 167 -28.73 -15.79 -3.08
CA THR A 167 -27.94 -16.09 -4.26
C THR A 167 -26.58 -16.58 -3.82
N SER A 168 -25.97 -17.46 -4.61
CA SER A 168 -24.59 -17.85 -4.42
C SER A 168 -23.74 -17.33 -5.58
N ASP A 169 -22.53 -16.93 -5.24
CA ASP A 169 -21.46 -16.70 -6.22
C ASP A 169 -20.29 -17.58 -5.84
N GLY A 170 -19.62 -18.15 -6.82
CA GLY A 170 -18.58 -19.13 -6.62
C GLY A 170 -17.56 -19.06 -7.73
N VAL A 171 -16.29 -18.86 -7.37
CA VAL A 171 -15.19 -18.84 -8.33
C VAL A 171 -14.36 -20.10 -8.16
N TRP A 172 -14.26 -20.88 -9.23
CA TRP A 172 -13.31 -21.98 -9.34
C TRP A 172 -11.95 -21.44 -9.78
N HIS A 173 -10.95 -21.50 -8.90
CA HIS A 173 -9.58 -21.14 -9.23
C HIS A 173 -8.87 -22.39 -9.78
N THR A 174 -9.06 -22.70 -11.06
CA THR A 174 -8.29 -23.76 -11.75
C THR A 174 -6.90 -23.24 -12.12
N ARG A 175 -5.98 -23.15 -11.14
CA ARG A 175 -4.55 -22.92 -11.44
C ARG A 175 -3.73 -24.16 -11.08
N GLY A 176 -3.38 -24.93 -12.10
CA GLY A 176 -2.61 -26.18 -12.00
C GLY A 176 -3.47 -27.41 -12.29
N PHE A 177 -2.91 -28.34 -13.08
CA PHE A 177 -3.46 -29.67 -13.35
C PHE A 177 -3.86 -30.31 -12.00
N PHE A 178 -5.17 -30.45 -11.76
CA PHE A 178 -5.82 -31.21 -10.66
C PHE A 178 -6.16 -30.55 -9.31
N SER A 179 -5.82 -29.30 -8.96
CA SER A 179 -6.28 -28.73 -7.67
C SER A 179 -7.59 -27.94 -7.80
N LYS A 180 -8.71 -28.51 -7.34
CA LYS A 180 -10.01 -27.82 -7.22
C LYS A 180 -9.98 -26.86 -6.02
N ASN A 181 -9.43 -25.67 -6.20
CA ASN A 181 -9.58 -24.60 -5.22
C ASN A 181 -10.82 -23.79 -5.60
N GLY A 182 -11.71 -23.56 -4.64
CA GLY A 182 -12.97 -22.85 -4.86
C GLY A 182 -13.31 -21.96 -3.68
N THR A 183 -13.67 -20.72 -3.98
CA THR A 183 -14.26 -19.81 -2.99
C THR A 183 -15.74 -19.66 -3.33
N PHE A 184 -16.59 -19.78 -2.31
CA PHE A 184 -18.03 -19.65 -2.39
C PHE A 184 -18.50 -18.59 -1.43
N ILE A 185 -19.47 -17.81 -1.85
CA ILE A 185 -20.20 -16.87 -1.01
C ILE A 185 -21.68 -17.08 -1.20
N ILE A 186 -22.44 -16.96 -0.13
CA ILE A 186 -23.90 -16.92 -0.13
C ILE A 186 -24.28 -15.51 0.31
N LYS A 187 -25.11 -14.86 -0.48
CA LYS A 187 -25.59 -13.52 -0.22
C LYS A 187 -27.11 -13.52 -0.12
N HIS A 188 -27.62 -12.64 0.72
CA HIS A 188 -29.02 -12.30 0.71
C HIS A 188 -29.31 -11.53 -0.59
N TYR A 189 -30.24 -12.02 -1.41
CA TYR A 189 -30.48 -11.49 -2.76
C TYR A 189 -31.02 -10.05 -2.73
N MET A 190 -31.86 -9.72 -1.74
CA MET A 190 -32.56 -8.43 -1.70
C MET A 190 -31.64 -7.29 -1.25
N SER A 191 -30.73 -7.54 -0.31
CA SER A 191 -29.80 -6.53 0.23
C SER A 191 -28.40 -6.60 -0.38
N GLY A 192 -28.03 -7.76 -0.95
CA GLY A 192 -26.66 -8.07 -1.34
C GLY A 192 -25.74 -8.40 -0.15
N GLY A 193 -26.27 -8.45 1.08
CA GLY A 193 -25.51 -8.72 2.30
C GLY A 193 -24.92 -10.13 2.32
N LEU A 194 -23.77 -10.30 2.96
CA LEU A 194 -23.08 -11.59 3.05
C LEU A 194 -23.74 -12.43 4.14
N LEU A 195 -24.15 -13.67 3.82
CA LEU A 195 -24.74 -14.60 4.79
C LEU A 195 -23.79 -15.72 5.18
N TRP A 196 -22.91 -16.09 4.25
CA TRP A 196 -21.92 -17.13 4.47
C TRP A 196 -20.83 -17.04 3.43
N TYR A 197 -19.63 -17.48 3.78
CA TYR A 197 -18.52 -17.67 2.85
C TYR A 197 -17.78 -18.97 3.20
N GLY A 198 -17.10 -19.52 2.20
CA GLY A 198 -16.26 -20.68 2.41
C GLY A 198 -15.22 -20.84 1.33
N HIS A 199 -14.03 -21.28 1.73
CA HIS A 199 -12.96 -21.63 0.81
C HIS A 199 -12.64 -23.11 0.93
N LYS A 200 -12.58 -23.80 -0.20
CA LYS A 200 -12.14 -25.19 -0.31
C LYS A 200 -10.85 -25.23 -1.09
N CYS A 201 -9.78 -25.70 -0.45
CA CYS A 201 -8.49 -25.96 -1.07
C CYS A 201 -8.15 -27.45 -0.95
N MET A 202 -7.59 -28.05 -2.01
CA MET A 202 -7.13 -29.47 -1.97
C MET A 202 -5.86 -29.68 -1.14
N LYS A 203 -5.18 -28.61 -0.74
CA LYS A 203 -4.09 -28.65 0.25
C LYS A 203 -4.51 -27.73 1.39
N GLY A 204 -4.91 -28.33 2.50
CA GLY A 204 -5.33 -27.61 3.70
C GLY A 204 -4.31 -26.54 4.08
N PHE A 205 -4.82 -25.35 4.34
CA PHE A 205 -4.19 -24.35 5.20
C PHE A 205 -5.19 -24.03 6.30
#